data_AF-A0A0D0CA78-F1
#
_entry.id   AF-A0A0D0CA78-F1
#
_cell.length_a   1.000
_cell.length_b   1.000
_cell.length_c   1.000
_cell.angle_alpha   90.00
_cell.angle_beta   90.00
_cell.angle_gamma   90.00
#
_symmetry.space_group_name_H-M   'P 1'
#
loop_
_entity.id
_entity.type
_entity.pdbx_description
1 polymer ?
#
loop_
_entity_poly.entity_id
_entity_poly.type
_entity_poly.pdbx_seq_one_letter_code
_entity_poly.pdbx_strand_id
1 'polypeptide(L)'
;MYLISTTHVILAMQIDYNAFVINRNADEVFNRIGGYPTTLAQLALEFTNCVFADSILIWRVWVVWDRQWTIIVLPICLVVASAASTYGYVYEISEIKSPEAKFSDVFAKSTEVVSVVFASCTVVTNLLCTSRYLQGFAHVF
;
A
#
# COMPACT_ATOMS: atom_id res chain seq x y z
N MET A 1 -5.00 -0.58 -12.46
CA MET A 1 -3.92 -1.48 -12.00
C MET A 1 -2.69 -1.33 -12.89
N TYR A 2 -2.74 -1.72 -14.17
CA TYR A 2 -1.57 -1.63 -15.05
C TYR A 2 -0.97 -0.22 -15.20
N LEU A 3 -1.77 0.78 -15.58
CA LEU A 3 -1.26 2.15 -15.75
C LEU A 3 -0.71 2.75 -14.44
N ILE A 4 -1.38 2.47 -13.32
CA ILE A 4 -0.97 2.93 -11.98
C ILE A 4 0.37 2.29 -11.60
N SER A 5 0.51 0.98 -11.80
CA SER A 5 1.74 0.24 -11.55
C SER A 5 2.88 0.69 -12.46
N THR A 6 2.62 0.91 -13.75
CA THR A 6 3.62 1.46 -14.67
C THR A 6 4.08 2.84 -14.22
N THR A 7 3.17 3.70 -13.78
CA THR A 7 3.51 5.04 -13.27
C THR A 7 4.34 4.96 -11.98
N HIS A 8 3.97 4.08 -11.06
CA HIS A 8 4.74 3.81 -9.84
C HIS A 8 6.18 3.39 -10.14
N VAL A 9 6.37 2.45 -11.07
CA VAL A 9 7.71 1.99 -11.48
C VAL A 9 8.51 3.09 -12.17
N ILE A 10 7.87 3.91 -13.01
CA ILE A 10 8.54 5.05 -13.67
C ILE A 10 9.03 6.06 -12.63
N LEU A 11 8.21 6.38 -11.62
CA LEU A 11 8.59 7.30 -10.55
C LEU A 11 9.72 6.74 -9.70
N ALA A 12 9.69 5.45 -9.38
CA ALA A 12 10.77 4.76 -8.67
C ALA A 12 12.10 4.88 -9.45
N MET A 13 12.06 4.56 -10.74
CA MET A 13 13.23 4.63 -11.61
C MET A 13 13.77 6.06 -11.74
N GLN A 14 12.90 7.06 -11.73
CA GLN A 14 13.30 8.47 -11.78
C GLN A 14 14.01 8.92 -10.49
N ILE A 15 13.56 8.45 -9.32
CA ILE A 15 14.21 8.72 -8.03
C ILE A 15 15.61 8.07 -8.01
N ASP A 16 15.70 6.80 -8.41
CA ASP A 16 16.97 6.07 -8.47
C ASP A 16 17.94 6.73 -9.46
N TYR A 17 17.46 7.13 -10.63
CA TYR A 17 18.27 7.84 -11.62
C TYR A 17 18.83 9.15 -11.05
N ASN A 18 18.00 9.93 -10.34
CA ASN A 18 18.43 11.19 -9.74
C ASN A 18 19.42 10.97 -8.57
N ALA A 19 19.23 9.90 -7.79
CA ALA A 19 20.10 9.53 -6.69
C ALA A 19 21.50 9.13 -7.17
N PHE A 20 21.59 8.26 -8.18
CA PHE A 20 22.87 7.68 -8.61
C PHE A 20 23.57 8.48 -9.70
N VAL A 21 22.84 9.07 -10.65
CA VAL A 21 23.44 9.70 -11.84
C VAL A 21 23.69 11.19 -11.64
N ILE A 22 22.70 11.92 -11.11
CA ILE A 22 22.75 13.39 -10.99
C ILE A 22 23.51 13.80 -9.73
N ASN A 23 23.06 13.36 -8.56
CA ASN A 23 23.68 13.76 -7.29
C ASN A 23 24.97 12.97 -6.99
N ARG A 24 25.16 11.78 -7.57
CA ARG A 24 26.26 10.83 -7.26
C ARG A 24 26.46 10.54 -5.78
N ASN A 25 25.50 10.92 -4.95
CA ASN A 25 25.52 10.81 -3.51
C ASN A 25 24.15 10.29 -3.07
N ALA A 26 23.98 8.98 -3.24
CA ALA A 26 22.71 8.29 -3.04
C ALA A 26 22.18 8.50 -1.61
N ASP A 27 23.08 8.49 -0.62
CA ASP A 27 22.71 8.64 0.79
C ASP A 27 22.06 10.00 1.10
N GLU A 28 22.45 11.08 0.42
CA GLU A 28 21.84 12.39 0.64
C GLU A 28 20.42 12.46 0.06
N VAL A 29 20.23 11.91 -1.14
CA VAL A 29 18.92 11.87 -1.81
C VAL A 29 17.97 10.94 -1.07
N PHE A 30 18.45 9.77 -0.66
CA PHE A 30 17.65 8.81 0.09
C PHE A 30 17.32 9.31 1.51
N ASN A 31 18.24 10.01 2.18
CA ASN A 31 17.95 10.59 3.50
C ASN A 31 16.92 11.73 3.45
N ARG A 32 16.74 12.38 2.30
CA ARG A 32 15.77 13.47 2.07
C ARG A 32 14.43 13.02 1.49
N ILE A 33 14.20 11.71 1.33
CA ILE A 33 13.01 11.14 0.68
C ILE A 33 11.69 11.73 1.23
N GLY A 34 11.60 12.02 2.52
CA GLY A 34 10.39 12.58 3.13
C GLY A 34 9.96 13.96 2.60
N GLY A 35 10.84 14.69 1.92
CA GLY A 35 10.56 16.04 1.41
C GLY A 35 10.21 16.14 -0.07
N TYR A 36 10.37 15.07 -0.87
CA TYR A 36 10.14 15.14 -2.32
C TYR A 36 8.71 14.73 -2.69
N PRO A 37 7.98 15.56 -3.47
CA PRO A 37 6.61 15.25 -3.88
C PRO A 37 6.52 14.01 -4.78
N THR A 38 7.61 13.65 -5.46
CA THR A 38 7.69 12.44 -6.30
C THR A 38 7.60 11.15 -5.48
N THR A 39 8.18 11.10 -4.28
CA THR A 39 8.12 9.90 -3.44
C THR A 39 6.75 9.75 -2.79
N LEU A 40 6.15 10.87 -2.36
CA LEU A 40 4.77 10.89 -1.88
C LEU A 40 3.80 10.41 -2.97
N ALA A 41 3.97 10.88 -4.21
CA ALA A 41 3.17 10.44 -5.34
C ALA A 41 3.36 8.95 -5.63
N GLN A 42 4.59 8.44 -5.60
CA GLN A 42 4.87 7.01 -5.78
C GLN A 42 4.15 6.18 -4.70
N LEU A 43 4.30 6.55 -3.43
CA LEU A 43 3.69 5.84 -2.30
C LEU A 43 2.15 5.85 -2.36
N ALA A 44 1.56 7.01 -2.66
CA ALA A 44 0.11 7.13 -2.83
C ALA A 44 -0.42 6.26 -3.97
N LEU A 45 0.31 6.17 -5.09
CA LEU A 45 -0.04 5.32 -6.22
C LEU A 45 0.02 3.83 -5.85
N GLU A 46 1.02 3.43 -5.06
CA GLU A 46 1.16 2.05 -4.56
C GLU A 46 -0.04 1.66 -3.69
N PHE A 47 -0.37 2.49 -2.70
CA PHE A 47 -1.50 2.24 -1.81
C PHE A 47 -2.83 2.22 -2.54
N THR A 48 -3.03 3.14 -3.48
CA THR A 48 -4.21 3.15 -4.35
C THR A 48 -4.30 1.83 -5.13
N ASN A 49 -3.17 1.36 -5.67
CA ASN A 49 -3.12 0.10 -6.41
C ASN A 49 -3.52 -1.10 -5.54
N CYS A 50 -3.01 -1.17 -4.29
CA CYS A 50 -3.37 -2.23 -3.34
C CYS A 50 -4.86 -2.21 -2.98
N VAL A 51 -5.43 -1.04 -2.65
CA VAL A 51 -6.85 -0.92 -2.29
C VAL A 51 -7.78 -1.41 -3.41
N PHE A 52 -7.47 -1.06 -4.65
CA PHE A 52 -8.22 -1.56 -5.81
C PHE A 52 -8.04 -3.07 -6.01
N ALA A 53 -6.83 -3.61 -5.81
CA ALA A 53 -6.59 -5.05 -5.91
C ALA A 53 -7.42 -5.82 -4.87
N ASP A 54 -7.41 -5.38 -3.60
CA ASP A 54 -8.20 -5.99 -2.54
C ASP A 54 -9.71 -5.84 -2.80
N SER A 55 -10.16 -4.70 -3.34
CA SER A 55 -11.56 -4.46 -3.72
C SER A 55 -12.04 -5.45 -4.79
N ILE A 56 -11.21 -5.75 -5.80
CA ILE A 56 -11.53 -6.72 -6.86
C ILE A 56 -11.66 -8.14 -6.27
N LEU A 57 -10.80 -8.51 -5.32
CA LEU A 57 -10.86 -9.80 -4.64
C LEU A 57 -12.13 -9.96 -3.81
N ILE A 58 -12.50 -8.93 -3.05
CA ILE A 58 -13.75 -8.89 -2.28
C ILE A 58 -14.95 -9.04 -3.21
N TRP A 59 -14.97 -8.31 -4.33
CA TRP A 59 -16.03 -8.41 -5.32
C TRP A 59 -16.18 -9.82 -5.89
N ARG A 60 -15.07 -10.50 -6.21
CA ARG A 60 -15.11 -11.89 -6.70
C ARG A 60 -15.72 -12.85 -5.69
N VAL A 61 -15.34 -12.74 -4.42
CA VAL A 61 -15.90 -13.57 -3.34
C VAL A 61 -17.39 -13.29 -3.15
N TRP A 62 -17.82 -12.03 -3.26
CA TRP A 62 -19.23 -11.64 -3.16
C TRP A 62 -20.11 -12.23 -4.25
N VAL A 63 -19.60 -12.28 -5.48
CA VAL A 63 -20.33 -12.90 -6.60
C VAL A 63 -20.48 -14.41 -6.40
N VAL A 64 -19.46 -15.09 -5.87
CA VAL A 64 -19.51 -16.55 -5.63
C VAL A 64 -20.49 -16.94 -4.52
N TRP A 65 -20.61 -16.11 -3.48
CA TRP A 65 -21.44 -16.40 -2.31
C TRP A 65 -22.86 -15.82 -2.40
N ASP A 66 -23.40 -15.66 -3.61
CA ASP A 66 -24.76 -15.15 -3.87
C ASP A 66 -25.10 -13.88 -3.05
N ARG A 67 -24.13 -12.95 -3.01
CA ARG A 67 -24.26 -11.66 -2.32
C ARG A 67 -24.44 -11.71 -0.79
N GLN A 68 -24.03 -12.80 -0.13
CA GLN A 68 -24.07 -12.88 1.35
C GLN A 68 -23.09 -11.90 2.01
N TRP A 69 -23.64 -10.82 2.57
CA TRP A 69 -22.86 -9.73 3.18
C TRP A 69 -22.06 -10.14 4.42
N THR A 70 -22.53 -11.13 5.19
CA THR A 70 -21.89 -11.58 6.44
C THR A 70 -20.44 -12.02 6.25
N ILE A 71 -20.09 -12.52 5.06
CA ILE A 71 -18.76 -13.06 4.75
C ILE A 71 -17.76 -11.94 4.38
N ILE A 72 -18.28 -10.78 3.99
CA ILE A 72 -17.51 -9.69 3.38
C ILE A 72 -17.26 -8.53 4.32
N VAL A 73 -18.07 -8.40 5.38
CA VAL A 73 -17.87 -7.36 6.39
C VAL A 73 -16.45 -7.41 6.97
N LEU A 74 -15.93 -8.60 7.27
CA LEU A 74 -14.60 -8.77 7.85
C LEU A 74 -13.46 -8.32 6.90
N PRO A 75 -13.37 -8.79 5.64
CA PRO A 75 -12.35 -8.30 4.72
C PRO A 75 -12.54 -6.82 4.35
N ILE A 76 -13.76 -6.28 4.30
CA ILE A 76 -13.98 -4.83 4.11
C ILE A 76 -13.40 -4.05 5.29
N CYS A 77 -13.66 -4.47 6.53
CA CYS A 77 -13.12 -3.78 7.71
C CYS A 77 -11.58 -3.81 7.72
N LEU A 78 -10.97 -4.92 7.31
CA LEU A 78 -9.51 -5.04 7.18
C LEU A 78 -8.95 -4.08 6.12
N VAL A 79 -9.60 -3.96 4.97
CA VAL A 79 -9.19 -3.01 3.90
C VAL A 79 -9.37 -1.56 4.33
N VAL A 80 -10.44 -1.23 5.06
CA VAL A 80 -10.64 0.13 5.58
C VAL A 80 -9.60 0.46 6.65
N ALA A 81 -9.28 -0.49 7.53
CA ALA A 81 -8.24 -0.31 8.54
C ALA A 81 -6.84 -0.12 7.91
N SER A 82 -6.53 -0.90 6.87
CA SER A 82 -5.25 -0.80 6.14
C SER A 82 -5.17 0.48 5.30
N ALA A 83 -6.29 0.92 4.71
CA ALA A 83 -6.37 2.21 4.02
C ALA A 83 -6.18 3.38 5.01
N ALA A 84 -6.88 3.36 6.15
CA ALA A 84 -6.75 4.42 7.15
C ALA A 84 -5.31 4.55 7.67
N SER A 85 -4.62 3.44 7.92
CA SER A 85 -3.23 3.45 8.39
C SER A 85 -2.26 3.96 7.32
N THR A 86 -2.47 3.58 6.05
CA THR A 86 -1.60 4.03 4.94
C THR A 86 -1.80 5.50 4.57
N TYR A 87 -3.04 6.01 4.57
CA TYR A 87 -3.27 7.45 4.39
C TYR A 87 -2.75 8.28 5.57
N GLY A 88 -2.86 7.77 6.80
CA GLY A 88 -2.22 8.38 7.98
C GLY A 88 -0.70 8.49 7.82
N TYR A 89 -0.07 7.45 7.28
CA TYR A 89 1.37 7.46 6.98
C TYR A 89 1.77 8.50 5.93
N VAL A 90 1.02 8.60 4.82
CA VAL A 90 1.27 9.63 3.78
C VAL A 90 1.11 11.03 4.37
N TYR A 91 0.13 11.23 5.25
CA TYR A 91 -0.09 12.49 5.94
C TYR A 91 1.09 12.87 6.85
N GLU A 92 1.57 11.94 7.68
CA GLU A 92 2.74 12.16 8.54
C GLU A 92 3.97 12.54 7.73
N ILE A 93 4.25 11.86 6.61
CA ILE A 93 5.38 12.21 5.73
C ILE A 93 5.18 13.60 5.11
N SER A 94 3.95 13.94 4.70
CA SER A 94 3.66 15.25 4.09
C SER A 94 3.83 16.44 5.03
N GLU A 95 3.75 16.21 6.34
CA GLU A 95 3.87 17.25 7.36
C GLU A 95 5.34 17.51 7.77
N ILE A 96 6.27 16.63 7.36
CA ILE A 96 7.71 16.79 7.59
C ILE A 96 8.26 17.87 6.65
N LYS A 97 8.13 19.13 7.08
CA LYS A 97 8.66 20.32 6.37
C LYS A 97 10.10 20.68 6.73
N SER A 98 10.77 19.94 7.64
CA SER A 98 12.12 20.28 8.06
C SER A 98 13.18 19.73 7.09
N PRO A 99 14.08 20.58 6.53
CA PRO A 99 15.15 20.16 5.62
C PRO A 99 16.20 19.20 6.21
N GLU A 100 16.11 18.94 7.53
CA GLU A 100 17.03 18.13 8.33
C GLU A 100 16.42 16.81 8.82
N ALA A 101 15.13 16.56 8.55
CA ALA A 101 14.50 15.29 8.93
C ALA A 101 15.15 14.15 8.15
N LYS A 102 15.87 13.28 8.87
CA LYS A 102 16.49 12.09 8.30
C LYS A 102 15.40 11.05 8.03
N PHE A 103 15.56 10.31 6.95
CA PHE A 103 14.74 9.13 6.64
C PHE A 103 14.65 8.14 7.82
N SER A 104 15.68 8.09 8.68
CA SER A 104 15.66 7.29 9.93
C SER A 104 14.58 7.72 10.93
N ASP A 105 14.21 8.99 10.96
CA ASP A 105 13.16 9.51 11.84
C ASP A 105 11.77 9.25 11.24
N VAL A 106 11.67 9.22 9.91
CA VAL A 106 10.47 8.76 9.19
C VAL A 106 10.27 7.26 9.38
N PHE A 107 11.36 6.49 9.44
CA PHE A 107 11.39 5.06 9.81
C PHE A 107 11.42 4.84 11.33
N ALA A 108 11.04 5.83 12.14
CA ALA A 108 10.82 5.60 13.56
C ALA A 108 9.78 4.50 13.75
N LYS A 109 9.87 3.82 14.89
CA LYS A 109 9.14 2.60 15.28
C LYS A 109 7.63 2.57 14.90
N SER A 110 6.95 3.71 14.82
CA SER A 110 5.56 3.80 14.35
C SER A 110 5.37 3.39 12.88
N THR A 111 6.27 3.78 11.98
CA THR A 111 6.18 3.50 10.53
C THR A 111 6.43 2.03 10.20
N GLU A 112 7.36 1.41 10.91
CA GLU A 112 7.60 -0.04 10.78
C GLU A 112 6.35 -0.82 11.22
N VAL A 113 5.73 -0.43 12.33
CA VAL A 113 4.48 -1.05 12.79
C VAL A 113 3.36 -0.86 11.78
N VAL A 114 3.19 0.34 11.21
CA VAL A 114 2.15 0.62 10.21
C VAL A 114 2.34 -0.21 8.94
N SER A 115 3.57 -0.34 8.45
CA SER A 115 3.87 -1.14 7.26
C SER A 115 3.70 -2.65 7.49
N VAL A 116 4.07 -3.17 8.67
CA VAL A 116 3.81 -4.56 9.06
C VAL A 116 2.31 -4.82 9.24
N VAL A 117 1.57 -3.88 9.83
CA VAL A 117 0.11 -3.97 9.97
C VAL A 117 -0.56 -3.96 8.59
N PHE A 118 -0.10 -3.10 7.67
CA PHE A 118 -0.59 -3.09 6.30
C PHE A 118 -0.32 -4.42 5.59
N ALA A 119 0.93 -4.90 5.60
CA ALA A 119 1.30 -6.15 4.96
C ALA A 119 0.53 -7.36 5.53
N SER A 120 0.40 -7.44 6.85
CA SER A 120 -0.37 -8.50 7.50
C SER A 120 -1.85 -8.43 7.17
N CYS A 121 -2.48 -7.24 7.18
CA CYS A 121 -3.89 -7.08 6.80
C CYS A 121 -4.13 -7.51 5.35
N THR A 122 -3.25 -7.14 4.42
CA THR A 122 -3.34 -7.53 3.01
C THR A 122 -3.22 -9.05 2.86
N VAL A 123 -2.23 -9.68 3.50
CA VAL A 123 -2.06 -11.14 3.44
C VAL A 123 -3.27 -11.86 4.06
N VAL A 124 -3.74 -11.42 5.23
CA VAL A 124 -4.91 -12.00 5.89
C VAL A 124 -6.16 -11.86 5.02
N THR A 125 -6.39 -10.71 4.41
CA THR A 125 -7.51 -10.48 3.49
C THR A 125 -7.44 -11.42 2.29
N ASN A 126 -6.25 -11.57 1.68
CA ASN A 126 -6.03 -12.48 0.56
C ASN A 126 -6.28 -13.95 0.94
N LEU A 127 -5.79 -14.39 2.10
CA LEU A 127 -5.99 -15.75 2.60
C LEU A 127 -7.47 -16.03 2.93
N LEU A 128 -8.15 -15.07 3.54
CA LEU A 128 -9.57 -15.18 3.86
C LEU A 128 -10.43 -15.20 2.58
N CYS A 129 -10.17 -14.30 1.63
CA CYS A 129 -10.87 -14.29 0.35
C CYS A 129 -10.66 -15.60 -0.41
N THR A 130 -9.42 -16.10 -0.46
CA THR A 130 -9.09 -17.35 -1.16
C THR A 130 -9.73 -18.57 -0.50
N SER A 131 -9.66 -18.68 0.83
CA SER A 131 -10.28 -19.79 1.56
C SER A 131 -11.80 -19.82 1.39
N ARG A 132 -12.47 -18.66 1.45
CA ARG A 132 -13.92 -18.56 1.21
C ARG A 132 -14.29 -18.82 -0.24
N TYR A 133 -13.47 -18.37 -1.20
CA TYR A 133 -13.68 -18.67 -2.61
C TYR A 133 -13.64 -20.19 -2.88
N LEU A 134 -12.64 -20.89 -2.35
CA LEU A 134 -12.52 -22.35 -2.49
C LEU A 134 -13.70 -23.10 -1.86
N GLN A 135 -14.18 -22.67 -0.69
CA GLN A 135 -15.35 -23.25 -0.05
C GLN A 135 -16.63 -23.04 -0.87
N GLY A 136 -16.83 -21.84 -1.43
CA GLY A 136 -17.97 -21.56 -2.30
C GLY A 136 -17.94 -22.41 -3.58
N PHE A 137 -16.75 -22.64 -4.15
CA PHE A 137 -16.58 -23.49 -5.32
C PHE A 137 -16.86 -24.97 -5.01
N ALA A 138 -16.47 -25.45 -3.83
CA ALA A 138 -16.73 -26.83 -3.38
C ALA A 138 -18.20 -27.13 -3.05
N HIS A 139 -19.05 -26.12 -2.86
CA HIS A 139 -20.48 -26.29 -2.66
C HIS A 139 -21.30 -26.30 -3.96
N VAL A 140 -20.69 -25.89 -5.08
CA VAL A 140 -21.36 -25.77 -6.40
C VAL A 140 -21.16 -27.02 -7.28
N PHE A 141 -20.20 -27.90 -6.93
CA PHE A 141 -19.94 -29.19 -7.60
C PHE A 141 -20.14 -30.35 -6.62
#